data_AF-B9GXD8-F1
#
_entry.id   AF-B9GXD8-F1
#
_cell.length_a   1.000
_cell.length_b   1.000
_cell.length_c   1.000
_cell.angle_alpha   90.00
_cell.angle_beta   90.00
_cell.angle_gamma   90.00
#
_symmetry.space_group_name_H-M   'P 1'
#
loop_
_entity.id
_entity.type
_entity.pdbx_description
1 polymer ?
#
loop_
_entity_poly.entity_id
_entity_poly.type
_entity_poly.pdbx_seq_one_letter_code
_entity_poly.pdbx_strand_id
1 'polypeptide(L)'
;MAPHGEAIASAYTRKNAFPEPPRLSKDNLHRTKSDISFELTKEVIDINLPPISEVEDARCECCGMSEECTPEYIDRVRNKFLGKWICGLCTEAVKEEMEKNGGHKEEALNAHMSACTTFNKFVRAYPVLSQAEAMREMLKKSTLRAKSFGPKGAQKMVGFARSSSCIASITRDMDDLKLKK
;
A
#
# COMPACT_ATOMS: atom_id res chain seq x y z
N MET A 1 28.40 -2.51 -4.33
CA MET A 1 29.00 -3.86 -4.49
C MET A 1 28.38 -4.75 -3.42
N ALA A 2 27.56 -5.73 -3.80
CA ALA A 2 26.95 -6.69 -2.88
C ALA A 2 27.83 -7.96 -2.80
N PRO A 3 28.03 -8.58 -1.63
CA PRO A 3 28.88 -9.77 -1.52
C PRO A 3 28.12 -11.03 -1.98
N HIS A 4 28.87 -11.95 -2.59
CA HIS A 4 28.45 -13.23 -3.14
C HIS A 4 27.69 -14.10 -2.11
N GLY A 5 26.48 -14.55 -2.49
CA GLY A 5 25.78 -15.63 -1.80
C GLY A 5 26.11 -16.96 -2.46
N GLU A 6 26.92 -17.79 -1.82
CA GLU A 6 27.18 -19.16 -2.26
C GLU A 6 26.00 -20.07 -1.87
N ALA A 7 25.45 -20.77 -2.87
CA ALA A 7 24.36 -21.70 -2.69
C ALA A 7 24.87 -23.02 -2.10
N ILE A 8 24.42 -23.35 -0.89
CA ILE A 8 24.72 -24.61 -0.21
C ILE A 8 23.89 -25.71 -0.90
N ALA A 9 24.55 -26.57 -1.69
CA ALA A 9 23.93 -27.74 -2.31
C ALA A 9 23.59 -28.78 -1.23
N SER A 10 22.30 -28.88 -0.88
CA SER A 10 21.80 -29.92 0.02
C SER A 10 21.45 -31.18 -0.78
N ALA A 11 22.16 -32.26 -0.49
CA ALA A 11 21.94 -33.58 -1.07
C ALA A 11 20.70 -34.24 -0.47
N TYR A 12 19.56 -34.13 -1.15
CA TYR A 12 18.40 -34.99 -0.93
C TYR A 12 18.00 -35.65 -2.24
N THR A 13 18.26 -36.96 -2.32
CA THR A 13 17.85 -37.82 -3.43
C THR A 13 16.33 -37.97 -3.44
N ARG A 14 15.64 -37.17 -4.25
CA ARG A 14 14.19 -37.31 -4.48
C ARG A 14 13.97 -38.31 -5.63
N LYS A 15 13.67 -39.58 -5.29
CA LYS A 15 13.21 -40.57 -6.26
C LYS A 15 11.76 -40.28 -6.62
N ASN A 16 11.55 -39.55 -7.71
CA ASN A 16 10.23 -39.43 -8.34
C ASN A 16 10.27 -40.18 -9.67
N ALA A 17 9.75 -41.40 -9.68
CA ALA A 17 9.45 -42.13 -10.90
C ALA A 17 8.12 -41.57 -11.47
N PHE A 18 8.23 -40.64 -12.42
CA PHE A 18 7.13 -40.27 -13.30
C PHE A 18 7.47 -40.79 -14.71
N PRO A 19 6.56 -41.46 -15.42
CA PRO A 19 6.77 -41.81 -16.82
C PRO A 19 6.94 -40.52 -17.64
N GLU A 20 8.02 -40.40 -18.41
CA GLU A 20 8.22 -39.30 -19.36
C GLU A 20 7.10 -39.39 -20.42
N PRO A 21 6.35 -38.31 -20.69
CA PRO A 21 5.32 -38.34 -21.71
C PRO A 21 5.96 -38.54 -23.10
N PRO A 22 5.30 -39.25 -24.03
CA PRO A 22 5.84 -39.50 -25.36
C PRO A 22 6.23 -38.19 -26.04
N ARG A 23 7.49 -38.09 -26.49
CA ARG A 23 7.97 -36.93 -27.23
C ARG A 23 7.24 -36.88 -28.56
N LEU A 24 6.36 -35.89 -28.69
CA LEU A 24 5.66 -35.57 -29.93
C LEU A 24 6.70 -35.16 -30.99
N SER A 25 6.71 -35.86 -32.12
CA SER A 25 7.58 -35.56 -33.27
C SER A 25 7.36 -34.10 -33.70
N LYS A 26 8.47 -33.38 -33.90
CA LYS A 26 8.46 -31.97 -34.30
C LYS A 26 8.32 -31.79 -35.81
N ASP A 27 8.16 -32.87 -36.57
CA ASP A 27 8.35 -32.86 -38.02
C ASP A 27 7.12 -32.39 -38.81
N ASN A 28 6.03 -31.95 -38.14
CA ASN A 28 4.83 -31.46 -38.82
C ASN A 28 4.23 -30.17 -38.25
N LEU A 29 4.91 -29.48 -37.32
CA LEU A 29 4.41 -28.18 -36.84
C LEU A 29 4.94 -27.03 -37.70
N HIS A 30 4.43 -26.93 -38.92
CA HIS A 30 4.55 -25.69 -39.66
C HIS A 30 3.65 -24.66 -38.98
N ARG A 31 4.22 -23.54 -38.50
CA ARG A 31 3.41 -22.37 -38.15
C ARG A 31 2.61 -22.01 -39.40
N THR A 32 1.28 -22.08 -39.31
CA THR A 32 0.40 -21.45 -40.28
C THR A 32 0.73 -19.95 -40.26
N LYS A 33 1.46 -19.49 -41.27
CA LYS A 33 1.57 -18.06 -41.55
C LYS A 33 0.19 -17.64 -42.04
N SER A 34 -0.51 -16.86 -41.24
CA SER A 34 -1.76 -16.27 -41.68
C SER A 34 -1.44 -15.16 -42.69
N ASP A 35 -2.00 -15.26 -43.90
CA ASP A 35 -1.74 -14.32 -45.01
C ASP A 35 -2.17 -12.88 -44.72
N ILE A 36 -2.87 -12.65 -43.59
CA ILE A 36 -3.22 -11.32 -43.06
C ILE A 36 -1.99 -10.43 -42.79
N SER A 37 -0.81 -10.98 -42.53
CA SER A 37 0.40 -10.14 -42.38
C SER A 37 0.84 -9.45 -43.68
N PHE A 38 0.45 -9.98 -44.84
CA PHE A 38 0.84 -9.42 -46.15
C PHE A 38 -0.25 -8.49 -46.74
N GLU A 39 -1.52 -8.66 -46.35
CA GLU A 39 -2.58 -7.73 -46.78
C GLU A 39 -2.55 -6.40 -46.03
N LEU A 40 -2.08 -6.37 -44.78
CA LEU A 40 -1.87 -5.13 -44.02
C LEU A 40 -0.77 -4.22 -44.58
N THR A 41 0.11 -4.74 -45.46
CA THR A 41 1.15 -3.92 -46.12
C THR A 41 0.72 -3.43 -47.50
N LYS A 42 -0.35 -3.99 -48.09
CA LYS A 42 -0.81 -3.61 -49.43
C LYS A 42 -2.02 -2.67 -49.40
N GLU A 43 -2.83 -2.72 -48.35
CA GLU A 43 -3.78 -1.65 -48.06
C GLU A 43 -3.08 -0.64 -47.15
N VAL A 44 -2.48 0.36 -47.79
CA VAL A 44 -2.29 1.67 -47.19
C VAL A 44 -3.68 2.19 -46.87
N ILE A 45 -4.24 1.75 -45.75
CA ILE A 45 -5.31 2.49 -45.12
C ILE A 45 -4.61 3.80 -44.75
N ASP A 46 -4.93 4.86 -45.49
CA ASP A 46 -4.73 6.23 -45.07
C ASP A 46 -5.61 6.45 -43.83
N ILE A 47 -5.23 5.78 -42.74
CA ILE A 47 -5.72 6.14 -41.43
C ILE A 47 -4.97 7.44 -41.16
N ASN A 48 -5.59 8.55 -41.56
CA ASN A 48 -5.44 9.83 -40.91
C ASN A 48 -5.80 9.62 -39.42
N LEU A 49 -4.96 8.90 -38.68
CA LEU A 49 -5.03 8.92 -37.24
C LEU A 49 -4.72 10.36 -36.86
N PRO A 50 -5.55 10.98 -36.01
CA PRO A 50 -5.16 12.24 -35.42
C PRO A 50 -3.75 12.07 -34.83
N PRO A 51 -2.88 13.09 -34.96
CA PRO A 51 -1.55 13.05 -34.36
C PRO A 51 -1.68 12.59 -32.91
N ILE A 52 -0.96 11.52 -32.56
CA ILE A 52 -0.89 11.08 -31.17
C ILE A 52 -0.36 12.29 -30.41
N SER A 53 -1.17 12.84 -29.50
CA SER A 53 -0.72 13.89 -28.59
C SER A 53 0.51 13.36 -27.89
N GLU A 54 1.66 13.94 -28.17
CA GLU A 54 2.92 13.56 -27.54
C GLU A 54 2.73 13.73 -26.02
N VAL A 55 2.96 12.65 -25.29
CA VAL A 55 2.86 12.58 -23.84
C VAL A 55 4.26 12.77 -23.28
N GLU A 56 4.38 13.59 -22.24
CA GLU A 56 5.64 13.90 -21.59
C GLU A 56 5.65 13.37 -20.15
N ASP A 57 6.81 12.92 -19.68
CA ASP A 57 7.03 12.54 -18.28
C ASP A 57 7.17 13.79 -17.40
N ALA A 58 6.17 14.06 -16.57
CA ALA A 58 6.14 15.23 -15.71
C ALA A 58 6.27 14.85 -14.23
N ARG A 59 7.29 15.38 -13.55
CA ARG A 59 7.57 15.06 -12.15
C ARG A 59 6.76 15.91 -11.18
N CYS A 60 5.90 15.29 -10.39
CA CYS A 60 5.07 15.95 -9.38
C CYS A 60 5.91 16.70 -8.33
N GLU A 61 5.59 17.96 -8.08
CA GLU A 61 6.28 18.81 -7.10
C GLU A 61 5.94 18.46 -5.63
N CYS A 62 4.84 17.75 -5.38
CA CYS A 62 4.48 17.29 -4.03
C CYS A 62 5.21 16.00 -3.65
N CYS A 63 5.08 14.97 -4.48
CA CYS A 63 5.48 13.60 -4.14
C CYS A 63 6.70 13.09 -4.91
N GLY A 64 7.21 13.85 -5.88
CA GLY A 64 8.40 13.53 -6.66
C GLY A 64 8.26 12.36 -7.63
N MET A 65 7.06 11.75 -7.74
CA MET A 65 6.76 10.70 -8.73
C MET A 65 6.53 11.34 -10.10
N SER A 66 6.92 10.64 -11.16
CA SER A 66 6.63 11.04 -12.54
C SER A 66 5.31 10.45 -13.01
N GLU A 67 4.59 11.18 -13.85
CA GLU A 67 3.36 10.76 -14.52
C GLU A 67 3.44 11.18 -15.99
N GLU A 68 3.05 10.29 -16.90
CA GLU A 68 2.96 10.55 -18.34
C GLU A 68 1.71 11.38 -18.61
N CYS A 69 1.87 12.60 -19.14
CA CYS A 69 0.78 13.57 -19.28
C CYS A 69 0.90 14.37 -20.58
N THR A 70 -0.25 14.76 -21.15
CA THR A 70 -0.22 15.68 -22.29
C THR A 70 0.15 17.09 -21.82
N PRO A 71 0.87 17.89 -22.62
CA PRO A 71 1.22 19.27 -22.27
C PRO A 71 0.00 20.11 -21.88
N GLU A 72 -1.13 19.95 -22.57
CA GLU A 72 -2.35 20.69 -22.25
C GLU A 72 -2.90 20.32 -20.87
N TYR A 73 -2.74 19.05 -20.45
CA TYR A 73 -3.14 18.65 -19.10
C TYR A 73 -2.20 19.25 -18.05
N ILE A 74 -0.89 19.27 -18.32
CA ILE A 74 0.11 19.90 -17.44
C ILE A 74 -0.23 21.37 -17.20
N ASP A 75 -0.52 22.11 -18.27
CA ASP A 75 -0.87 23.53 -18.15
C ASP A 75 -2.20 23.75 -17.42
N ARG A 76 -3.21 22.91 -17.67
CA ARG A 76 -4.47 22.97 -16.90
C ARG A 76 -4.25 22.77 -15.41
N VAL A 77 -3.38 21.83 -15.02
CA VAL A 77 -3.05 21.58 -13.62
C VAL A 77 -2.25 22.73 -13.03
N ARG A 78 -1.23 23.24 -13.71
CA ARG A 78 -0.45 24.41 -13.24
C ARG A 78 -1.33 25.64 -13.01
N ASN A 79 -2.23 25.95 -13.95
CA ASN A 79 -3.22 27.02 -13.78
C ASN A 79 -4.14 26.79 -12.57
N LYS A 80 -4.45 25.52 -12.29
CA LYS A 80 -5.24 25.11 -11.14
C LYS A 80 -4.45 25.00 -9.84
N PHE A 81 -3.13 25.06 -9.78
CA PHE A 81 -2.39 24.87 -8.52
C PHE A 81 -1.21 25.83 -8.38
N LEU A 82 -1.48 27.13 -8.59
CA LEU A 82 -0.53 28.22 -8.35
C LEU A 82 0.78 28.05 -9.15
N GLY A 83 0.67 27.58 -10.39
CA GLY A 83 1.79 27.32 -11.28
C GLY A 83 2.50 25.98 -11.04
N LYS A 84 2.11 25.22 -10.02
CA LYS A 84 2.74 23.94 -9.68
C LYS A 84 2.15 22.78 -10.46
N TRP A 85 3.01 21.92 -10.98
CA TRP A 85 2.60 20.63 -11.51
C TRP A 85 2.50 19.60 -10.38
N ILE A 86 1.32 18.99 -10.24
CA ILE A 86 1.05 17.94 -9.26
C ILE A 86 0.35 16.76 -9.94
N CYS A 87 0.71 15.53 -9.55
CA CYS A 87 0.11 14.33 -10.13
C CYS A 87 -1.38 14.19 -9.80
N GLY A 88 -2.09 13.31 -10.51
CA GLY A 88 -3.52 13.07 -10.31
C GLY A 88 -3.90 12.75 -8.85
N LEU A 89 -3.08 11.95 -8.16
CA LEU A 89 -3.33 11.60 -6.74
C LEU A 89 -3.16 12.79 -5.80
N CYS A 90 -2.12 13.62 -6.01
CA CYS A 90 -1.91 14.83 -5.22
C CYS A 90 -2.98 15.89 -5.52
N THR A 91 -3.50 15.92 -6.75
CA THR A 91 -4.63 16.78 -7.13
C THR A 91 -5.87 16.48 -6.28
N GLU A 92 -6.26 15.20 -6.16
CA GLU A 92 -7.41 14.82 -5.34
C GLU A 92 -7.15 15.08 -3.84
N ALA A 93 -5.95 14.81 -3.36
CA ALA A 93 -5.59 15.10 -1.97
C ALA A 93 -5.65 16.60 -1.65
N VAL A 94 -5.20 17.48 -2.56
CA VAL A 94 -5.30 18.94 -2.36
C VAL A 94 -6.76 19.39 -2.37
N LYS A 95 -7.62 18.81 -3.22
CA LYS A 95 -9.06 19.11 -3.18
C LYS A 95 -9.68 18.72 -1.84
N GLU A 96 -9.33 17.57 -1.29
CA GLU A 96 -9.78 17.15 0.03
C GLU A 96 -9.31 18.12 1.14
N GLU A 97 -8.06 18.58 1.07
CA GLU A 97 -7.54 19.60 2.00
C GLU A 97 -8.23 20.95 1.83
N MET A 98 -8.66 21.32 0.62
CA MET A 98 -9.45 22.52 0.39
C MET A 98 -10.81 22.44 1.08
N GLU A 99 -11.47 21.28 1.04
CA GLU A 99 -12.75 21.08 1.73
C GLU A 99 -12.59 21.19 3.27
N LYS A 100 -11.47 20.73 3.82
CA LYS A 100 -11.16 20.83 5.26
C LYS A 100 -10.84 22.26 5.71
N ASN A 101 -10.12 23.03 4.90
CA ASN A 101 -9.59 24.36 5.25
C ASN A 101 -10.48 25.51 4.76
N GLY A 102 -11.79 25.30 4.60
CA GLY A 102 -12.72 26.36 4.22
C GLY A 102 -12.56 26.89 2.79
N GLY A 103 -11.96 26.10 1.89
CA GLY A 103 -11.81 26.44 0.46
C GLY A 103 -10.54 27.23 0.13
N HIS A 104 -9.67 27.51 1.11
CA HIS A 104 -8.42 28.22 0.87
C HIS A 104 -7.40 27.36 0.12
N LYS A 105 -7.33 27.60 -1.19
CA LYS A 105 -6.51 26.83 -2.14
C LYS A 105 -5.01 26.83 -1.84
N GLU A 106 -4.44 27.99 -1.53
CA GLU A 106 -3.00 28.11 -1.24
C GLU A 106 -2.64 27.37 0.05
N GLU A 107 -3.45 27.54 1.09
CA GLU A 107 -3.27 26.85 2.37
C GLU A 107 -3.39 25.34 2.21
N ALA A 108 -4.41 24.85 1.49
CA ALA A 108 -4.58 23.44 1.19
C ALA A 108 -3.40 22.85 0.41
N LEU A 109 -2.91 23.57 -0.60
CA LEU A 109 -1.74 23.14 -1.38
C LEU A 109 -0.49 23.06 -0.50
N ASN A 110 -0.24 24.07 0.33
CA ASN A 110 0.91 24.09 1.24
C ASN A 110 0.82 23.00 2.32
N ALA A 111 -0.37 22.80 2.90
CA ALA A 111 -0.64 21.74 3.87
C ALA A 111 -0.31 20.36 3.25
N HIS A 112 -0.86 20.06 2.08
CA HIS A 112 -0.57 18.81 1.38
C HIS A 112 0.91 18.65 1.03
N MET A 113 1.55 19.68 0.47
CA MET A 113 2.98 19.63 0.11
C MET A 113 3.85 19.33 1.32
N SER A 114 3.57 19.96 2.48
CA SER A 114 4.32 19.73 3.71
C SER A 114 4.15 18.30 4.23
N ALA A 115 2.91 17.78 4.22
CA ALA A 115 2.60 16.41 4.62
C ALA A 115 3.23 15.39 3.67
N CYS A 116 3.13 15.62 2.36
CA CYS A 116 3.68 14.74 1.33
C CYS A 116 5.21 14.67 1.37
N THR A 117 5.87 15.83 1.55
CA THR A 117 7.34 15.89 1.71
C THR A 117 7.80 15.13 2.95
N THR A 118 7.10 15.30 4.07
CA THR A 118 7.40 14.58 5.31
C THR A 118 7.19 13.07 5.15
N PHE A 119 6.08 12.67 4.55
CA PHE A 119 5.79 11.27 4.22
C PHE A 119 6.89 10.65 3.36
N ASN A 120 7.33 11.36 2.31
CA ASN A 120 8.38 10.88 1.43
C ASN A 120 9.74 10.74 2.13
N LYS A 121 10.10 11.72 2.98
CA LYS A 121 11.37 11.73 3.68
C LYS A 121 11.49 10.62 4.72
N PHE A 122 10.40 10.29 5.41
CA PHE A 122 10.42 9.35 6.52
C PHE A 122 9.72 8.04 6.17
N VAL A 123 8.42 8.11 5.85
CA VAL A 123 7.56 6.93 5.72
C VAL A 123 7.89 6.13 4.46
N ARG A 124 8.02 6.80 3.32
CA ARG A 124 8.36 6.12 2.06
C ARG A 124 9.82 5.63 2.07
N ALA A 125 10.75 6.45 2.55
CA ALA A 125 12.17 6.10 2.56
C ALA A 125 12.51 5.02 3.59
N TYR A 126 11.82 4.98 4.74
CA TYR A 126 12.09 4.05 5.83
C TYR A 126 10.82 3.35 6.37
N PRO A 127 10.11 2.54 5.56
CA PRO A 127 8.81 1.97 5.94
C PRO A 127 8.84 1.17 7.24
N VAL A 128 9.91 0.39 7.46
CA VAL A 128 10.08 -0.45 8.66
C VAL A 128 10.28 0.40 9.92
N LEU A 129 11.04 1.49 9.83
CA LEU A 129 11.25 2.38 10.97
C LEU A 129 9.96 3.13 11.32
N SER A 130 9.22 3.59 10.32
CA SER A 130 7.92 4.22 10.52
C SER A 130 6.89 3.25 11.12
N GLN A 131 6.89 1.98 10.70
CA GLN A 131 6.06 0.94 11.33
C GLN A 131 6.45 0.72 12.79
N ALA A 132 7.74 0.57 13.08
CA ALA A 132 8.23 0.40 14.45
C ALA A 132 7.91 1.63 15.33
N GLU A 133 7.99 2.83 14.79
CA GLU A 133 7.56 4.06 15.46
C GLU A 133 6.06 4.07 15.75
N ALA A 134 5.22 3.72 14.78
CA ALA A 134 3.78 3.58 15.00
C ALA A 134 3.45 2.56 16.11
N MET A 135 4.14 1.41 16.12
CA MET A 135 4.01 0.40 17.18
C MET A 135 4.42 0.96 18.55
N ARG A 136 5.54 1.69 18.62
CA ARG A 136 5.99 2.35 19.86
C ARG A 136 4.96 3.37 20.37
N GLU A 137 4.39 4.19 19.48
CA GLU A 137 3.38 5.17 19.86
C GLU A 137 2.08 4.53 20.36
N MET A 138 1.63 3.43 19.77
CA MET A 138 0.48 2.66 20.26
C MET A 138 0.71 2.15 21.69
N LEU A 139 1.88 1.56 21.95
CA LEU A 139 2.24 1.06 23.28
C LEU A 139 2.33 2.20 24.30
N LYS A 140 2.99 3.32 23.98
CA LYS A 140 3.04 4.50 24.86
C LYS A 140 1.64 5.02 25.23
N LYS A 141 0.75 5.17 24.24
CA LYS A 141 -0.63 5.63 24.44
C LYS A 141 -1.44 4.64 25.31
N SER A 142 -1.24 3.33 25.14
CA SER A 142 -1.88 2.32 25.99
C SER A 142 -1.42 2.39 27.45
N THR A 143 -0.13 2.64 27.71
CA THR A 143 0.40 2.79 29.08
C THR A 143 -0.14 4.04 29.77
N LEU A 144 -0.33 5.15 29.05
CA LEU A 144 -0.95 6.36 29.60
C LEU A 144 -2.43 6.14 29.95
N ARG A 145 -3.17 5.44 29.09
CA ARG A 145 -4.57 5.06 29.36
C ARG A 145 -4.67 4.11 30.56
N ALA A 146 -3.71 3.20 30.75
CA ALA A 146 -3.67 2.34 31.93
C ALA A 146 -3.38 3.12 33.23
N LYS A 147 -2.55 4.18 33.19
CA LYS A 147 -2.27 5.04 34.36
C LYS A 147 -3.46 5.93 34.76
N SER A 148 -4.37 6.27 33.85
CA SER A 148 -5.59 7.02 34.18
C SER A 148 -6.70 6.18 34.83
N PHE A 149 -6.55 4.85 34.87
CA PHE A 149 -7.45 3.93 35.61
C PHE A 149 -6.88 3.49 36.97
N GLY A 150 -6.00 4.30 37.58
CA GLY A 150 -5.64 4.11 38.98
C GLY A 150 -6.89 4.35 39.87
N PRO A 151 -7.26 3.42 40.77
CA PRO A 151 -8.44 3.57 41.60
C PRO A 151 -8.19 4.64 42.67
N LYS A 152 -8.58 5.89 42.38
CA LYS A 152 -8.79 6.88 43.44
C LYS A 152 -10.14 6.57 44.07
N GLY A 153 -10.09 6.14 45.33
CA GLY A 153 -11.24 5.68 46.08
C GLY A 153 -12.33 6.74 46.25
N ALA A 154 -13.58 6.29 46.29
CA ALA A 154 -14.49 6.48 47.42
C ALA A 154 -15.92 6.02 47.04
N GLN A 155 -16.37 4.99 47.77
CA GLN A 155 -17.71 4.85 48.34
C GLN A 155 -18.95 4.59 47.46
N LYS A 156 -19.67 3.55 47.91
CA LYS A 156 -21.11 3.24 47.79
C LYS A 156 -21.62 2.78 46.42
N MET A 157 -21.66 1.45 46.30
CA MET A 157 -22.84 0.64 45.96
C MET A 157 -23.97 1.38 45.22
N VAL A 158 -24.15 1.06 43.93
CA VAL A 158 -25.38 0.56 43.29
C VAL A 158 -25.02 0.24 41.82
N GLY A 159 -25.51 -0.90 41.34
CA GLY A 159 -24.93 -1.66 40.25
C GLY A 159 -25.21 -1.18 38.83
N PHE A 160 -24.27 -1.52 37.95
CA PHE A 160 -24.55 -2.22 36.70
C PHE A 160 -23.55 -3.37 36.60
N ALA A 161 -24.05 -4.60 36.69
CA ALA A 161 -23.26 -5.82 36.57
C ALA A 161 -22.66 -5.91 35.16
N ARG A 162 -21.34 -5.76 35.05
CA ARG A 162 -20.62 -6.00 33.80
C ARG A 162 -20.45 -7.51 33.62
N SER A 163 -20.85 -8.04 32.47
CA SER A 163 -20.83 -9.46 32.13
C SER A 163 -19.54 -10.16 32.55
N SER A 164 -19.67 -11.24 33.31
CA SER A 164 -18.59 -12.04 33.88
C SER A 164 -17.97 -13.03 32.87
N SER A 165 -17.57 -12.56 31.68
CA SER A 165 -16.99 -13.45 30.65
C SER A 165 -15.47 -13.60 30.71
N CYS A 166 -14.81 -13.15 31.78
CA CYS A 166 -13.38 -13.40 31.99
C CYS A 166 -13.08 -13.70 33.46
N ILE A 167 -13.53 -14.86 33.93
CA ILE A 167 -12.96 -15.49 35.13
C ILE A 167 -11.70 -16.25 34.69
N ALA A 168 -10.57 -15.87 35.26
CA ALA A 168 -9.31 -16.61 35.15
C ALA A 168 -9.45 -17.95 35.89
N SER A 169 -9.48 -19.05 35.15
CA SER A 169 -9.76 -20.42 35.63
C SER A 169 -8.67 -21.07 36.50
N ILE A 170 -7.83 -20.32 37.23
CA ILE A 170 -6.60 -20.87 37.82
C ILE A 170 -6.69 -21.12 39.34
N THR A 171 -7.75 -20.75 40.04
CA THR A 171 -7.82 -20.97 41.51
C THR A 171 -9.08 -21.66 42.03
N ARG A 172 -9.85 -22.37 41.19
CA ARG A 172 -11.06 -23.09 41.66
C ARG A 172 -10.84 -24.54 42.09
N ASP A 173 -9.67 -25.13 41.82
CA ASP A 173 -9.49 -26.59 41.99
C ASP A 173 -8.93 -27.01 43.36
N MET A 174 -8.93 -26.12 44.36
CA MET A 174 -8.39 -26.46 45.70
C MET A 174 -9.46 -26.59 46.80
N ASP A 175 -10.72 -26.25 46.54
CA ASP A 175 -11.76 -26.20 47.59
C ASP A 175 -12.79 -27.36 47.55
N ASP A 176 -12.78 -28.23 46.54
CA ASP A 176 -13.78 -29.30 46.38
C ASP A 176 -13.42 -30.66 47.05
N LEU A 177 -12.38 -30.72 47.87
CA LEU A 177 -12.00 -31.94 48.60
C LEU A 177 -12.43 -31.99 50.07
N LYS A 178 -13.31 -31.08 50.52
CA LYS A 178 -13.90 -31.20 51.87
C LYS A 178 -15.42 -31.09 51.85
N LEU A 179 -16.09 -32.21 51.57
CA LEU A 179 -17.05 -32.84 52.49
C LEU A 179 -17.63 -34.14 51.90
N LYS A 180 -17.25 -35.29 52.46
CA LYS A 180 -18.16 -36.45 52.59
C LYS A 180 -17.81 -37.22 53.88
N LYS A 181 -18.70 -37.01 54.86
CA LYS A 181 -19.10 -37.83 56.01
C LYS A 181 -18.03 -38.51 56.87
#